data_AF-A0A3D0QAF3-F1
#
_entry.id   AF-A0A3D0QAF3-F1
#
_cell.length_a   1.000
_cell.length_b   1.000
_cell.length_c   1.000
_cell.angle_alpha   90.00
_cell.angle_beta   90.00
_cell.angle_gamma   90.00
#
_symmetry.space_group_name_H-M   'P 1'
#
loop_
_entity.id
_entity.type
_entity.pdbx_description
1 polymer ?
#
loop_
_entity_poly.entity_id
_entity_poly.type
_entity_poly.pdbx_seq_one_letter_code
_entity_poly.pdbx_strand_id
1 'polypeptide(L)'
;MIIQTRYYQRTFLFLAAALLASSVYAQQPPVVPRDSAEVTIAGKRISISYGRPSMHGRRIMGDYVPYNRIWRTGSGKSTTLVTDADLEIGGMEIPRGGYSLYTFPTEGQWKLIVNKQTGQWGTIYNPQQDLARITMEKRTLSTPMERLTFVLERAGNSSGILKIEWERTSVSLPFKVSPVPVVASPRDSSTVLLGGTSVTVNYGSPSARGRKIMGGVVPYNRVWRTGANETTTFTTGSDLSLGGAIIPKGTYSLYTLPSKSSWQLIINKKIPQSGLEYYKKYDLARVKLKKQALSSPLERLTITLKSTNSHSGSLLIAWEKTSLSIPFSLKGF
;
A
#
# COMPACT_ATOMS: atom_id res chain seq x y z
N MET A 1 -58.62 -77.61 34.26
CA MET A 1 -59.19 -77.80 35.62
C MET A 1 -58.41 -76.91 36.57
N ILE A 2 -59.05 -75.80 36.98
CA ILE A 2 -58.85 -75.02 38.24
C ILE A 2 -57.49 -74.25 38.27
N ILE A 3 -57.37 -72.94 38.53
CA ILE A 3 -57.84 -72.05 39.61
C ILE A 3 -57.77 -70.60 39.06
N GLN A 4 -58.88 -69.88 38.89
CA GLN A 4 -59.43 -68.83 39.79
C GLN A 4 -58.51 -67.59 39.94
N THR A 5 -58.91 -66.39 39.48
CA THR A 5 -59.58 -65.31 40.29
C THR A 5 -58.52 -64.30 40.78
N ARG A 6 -58.59 -62.95 40.72
CA ARG A 6 -59.65 -61.93 40.63
C ARG A 6 -58.98 -60.53 40.54
N TYR A 7 -59.80 -59.53 40.24
CA TYR A 7 -59.81 -58.13 40.74
C TYR A 7 -58.96 -56.99 40.11
N TYR A 8 -59.73 -55.96 39.76
CA TYR A 8 -59.45 -54.56 39.46
C TYR A 8 -58.42 -53.86 40.37
N GLN A 9 -57.67 -52.90 39.83
CA GLN A 9 -57.74 -51.50 40.26
C GLN A 9 -57.01 -50.53 39.31
N ARG A 10 -57.60 -49.34 39.15
CA ARG A 10 -57.07 -48.20 38.40
C ARG A 10 -55.93 -47.54 39.17
N THR A 11 -54.84 -47.19 38.49
CA THR A 11 -53.94 -46.12 38.95
C THR A 11 -53.32 -45.43 37.73
N PHE A 12 -53.60 -44.12 37.61
CA PHE A 12 -52.95 -43.21 36.67
C PHE A 12 -51.50 -42.98 37.15
N LEU A 13 -50.51 -43.13 36.26
CA LEU A 13 -49.17 -42.57 36.49
C LEU A 13 -48.64 -41.93 35.21
N PHE A 14 -48.22 -40.67 35.37
CA PHE A 14 -47.62 -39.79 34.38
C PHE A 14 -46.40 -40.43 33.70
N LEU A 15 -46.42 -40.49 32.36
CA LEU A 15 -45.24 -40.85 31.57
C LEU A 15 -44.36 -39.59 31.41
N ALA A 16 -43.32 -39.49 32.22
CA ALA A 16 -42.27 -38.49 32.06
C ALA A 16 -41.33 -38.90 30.91
N ALA A 17 -41.29 -38.11 29.84
CA ALA A 17 -40.34 -38.28 28.75
C ALA A 17 -38.93 -37.85 29.21
N ALA A 18 -38.04 -38.84 29.42
CA ALA A 18 -36.63 -38.59 29.68
C ALA A 18 -35.89 -38.28 28.36
N LEU A 19 -35.56 -37.00 28.16
CA LEU A 19 -34.64 -36.53 27.13
C LEU A 19 -33.21 -36.99 27.46
N LEU A 20 -32.72 -37.99 26.74
CA LEU A 20 -31.29 -38.34 26.69
C LEU A 20 -30.54 -37.26 25.90
N ALA A 21 -30.08 -36.21 26.59
CA ALA A 21 -29.14 -35.25 26.04
C ALA A 21 -27.77 -35.92 25.88
N SER A 22 -27.51 -36.48 24.70
CA SER A 22 -26.17 -36.91 24.32
C SER A 22 -25.34 -35.67 24.07
N SER A 23 -24.43 -35.34 24.98
CA SER A 23 -23.41 -34.32 24.77
C SER A 23 -22.47 -34.78 23.67
N VAL A 24 -22.77 -34.41 22.43
CA VAL A 24 -21.80 -34.43 21.34
C VAL A 24 -20.75 -33.39 21.67
N TYR A 25 -19.66 -33.80 22.33
CA TYR A 25 -18.41 -33.07 22.25
C TYR A 25 -18.01 -33.07 20.77
N ALA A 26 -18.34 -32.00 20.06
CA ALA A 26 -17.71 -31.73 18.78
C ALA A 26 -16.21 -31.68 19.04
N GLN A 27 -15.47 -32.69 18.58
CA GLN A 27 -14.01 -32.67 18.62
C GLN A 27 -13.57 -31.38 17.93
N GLN A 28 -12.98 -30.44 18.69
CA GLN A 28 -12.31 -29.30 18.09
C GLN A 28 -11.31 -29.87 17.08
N PRO A 29 -11.30 -29.36 15.82
CA PRO A 29 -10.36 -29.86 14.83
C PRO A 29 -8.94 -29.76 15.43
N PRO A 30 -8.12 -30.82 15.29
CA PRO A 30 -6.84 -30.90 15.98
C PRO A 30 -6.02 -29.64 15.72
N VAL A 31 -5.48 -29.04 16.80
CA VAL A 31 -4.64 -27.85 16.72
C VAL A 31 -3.41 -28.21 15.91
N VAL A 32 -3.38 -27.77 14.65
CA VAL A 32 -2.23 -27.97 13.78
C VAL A 32 -1.09 -27.07 14.29
N PRO A 33 0.10 -27.61 14.61
CA PRO A 33 1.24 -26.78 14.99
C PRO A 33 1.49 -25.72 13.91
N ARG A 34 1.65 -24.46 14.32
CA ARG A 34 1.97 -23.34 13.43
C ARG A 34 3.30 -22.74 13.83
N ASP A 35 3.95 -22.13 12.86
CA ASP A 35 5.23 -21.44 13.05
C ASP A 35 5.28 -20.22 12.12
N SER A 36 6.31 -19.39 12.29
CA SER A 36 6.54 -18.20 11.48
C SER A 36 8.01 -17.95 11.20
N ALA A 37 8.30 -17.43 10.01
CA ALA A 37 9.59 -16.86 9.65
C ALA A 37 9.43 -15.35 9.45
N GLU A 38 10.43 -14.57 9.88
CA GLU A 38 10.42 -13.12 9.74
C GLU A 38 11.82 -12.59 9.48
N VAL A 39 11.92 -11.57 8.63
CA VAL A 39 13.15 -10.80 8.42
C VAL A 39 12.81 -9.33 8.20
N THR A 40 13.69 -8.44 8.66
CA THR A 40 13.64 -7.01 8.33
C THR A 40 14.80 -6.65 7.41
N ILE A 41 14.46 -6.17 6.21
CA ILE A 41 15.42 -5.77 5.15
C ILE A 41 15.09 -4.35 4.73
N ALA A 42 16.08 -3.47 4.64
CA ALA A 42 15.89 -2.04 4.35
C ALA A 42 14.79 -1.35 5.23
N GLY A 43 14.66 -1.76 6.50
CA GLY A 43 13.64 -1.21 7.41
C GLY A 43 12.20 -1.56 7.03
N LYS A 44 12.00 -2.68 6.31
CA LYS A 44 10.69 -3.21 5.91
C LYS A 44 10.60 -4.66 6.37
N ARG A 45 9.46 -5.02 6.96
CA ARG A 45 9.23 -6.36 7.50
C ARG A 45 8.67 -7.28 6.41
N ILE A 46 9.22 -8.48 6.30
CA ILE A 46 8.70 -9.57 5.49
C ILE A 46 8.49 -10.75 6.43
N SER A 47 7.28 -11.33 6.43
CA SER A 47 6.92 -12.42 7.32
C SER A 47 6.12 -13.50 6.63
N ILE A 48 6.33 -14.75 7.04
CA ILE A 48 5.57 -15.92 6.60
C ILE A 48 5.01 -16.62 7.83
N SER A 49 3.70 -16.86 7.87
CA SER A 49 3.04 -17.72 8.86
C SER A 49 2.52 -18.98 8.19
N TYR A 50 2.84 -20.15 8.74
CA TYR A 50 2.54 -21.43 8.10
C TYR A 50 2.17 -22.50 9.13
N GLY A 51 1.47 -23.54 8.67
CA GLY A 51 1.30 -24.77 9.45
C GLY A 51 2.52 -25.67 9.29
N ARG A 52 3.02 -26.23 10.39
CA ARG A 52 4.28 -26.94 10.51
C ARG A 52 4.07 -28.45 10.80
N PRO A 53 3.70 -29.26 9.80
CA PRO A 53 3.59 -30.72 9.96
C PRO A 53 4.96 -31.38 10.20
N SER A 54 4.95 -32.52 10.89
CA SER A 54 6.13 -33.38 11.11
C SER A 54 6.10 -34.63 10.22
N MET A 55 7.23 -35.32 10.09
CA MET A 55 7.34 -36.58 9.35
C MET A 55 6.68 -37.73 10.10
N HIS A 56 6.89 -37.90 11.40
CA HIS A 56 6.35 -39.04 12.16
C HIS A 56 6.59 -40.41 11.47
N GLY A 57 7.74 -40.58 10.80
CA GLY A 57 8.12 -41.81 10.11
C GLY A 57 7.39 -42.09 8.78
N ARG A 58 6.46 -41.24 8.31
CA ARG A 58 5.87 -41.39 6.96
C ARG A 58 6.77 -40.81 5.87
N ARG A 59 6.60 -41.33 4.66
CA ARG A 59 7.15 -40.73 3.44
C ARG A 59 6.52 -39.36 3.21
N ILE A 60 7.34 -38.35 2.94
CA ILE A 60 6.85 -36.98 2.70
C ILE A 60 6.82 -36.67 1.20
N MET A 61 7.96 -36.79 0.54
CA MET A 61 8.10 -36.44 -0.87
C MET A 61 7.43 -37.48 -1.78
N GLY A 62 6.47 -37.03 -2.60
CA GLY A 62 5.66 -37.88 -3.48
C GLY A 62 4.44 -38.52 -2.81
N ASP A 63 4.24 -38.29 -1.50
CA ASP A 63 3.07 -38.75 -0.74
C ASP A 63 2.36 -37.55 -0.09
N TYR A 64 2.82 -37.08 1.08
CA TYR A 64 2.24 -35.90 1.73
C TYR A 64 2.44 -34.62 0.92
N VAL A 65 3.62 -34.48 0.31
CA VAL A 65 3.91 -33.44 -0.69
C VAL A 65 3.66 -34.06 -2.07
N PRO A 66 2.53 -33.76 -2.71
CA PRO A 66 2.18 -34.40 -3.98
C PRO A 66 3.05 -33.84 -5.10
N TYR A 67 3.51 -34.72 -5.99
CA TYR A 67 4.14 -34.30 -7.23
C TYR A 67 3.12 -33.97 -8.31
N ASN A 68 3.49 -33.02 -9.17
CA ASN A 68 2.73 -32.55 -10.32
C ASN A 68 1.33 -32.01 -9.97
N ARG A 69 1.15 -31.50 -8.75
CA ARG A 69 -0.09 -30.91 -8.25
C ARG A 69 0.20 -29.67 -7.42
N ILE A 70 -0.77 -28.78 -7.33
CA ILE A 70 -0.70 -27.63 -6.42
C ILE A 70 -0.73 -28.15 -4.99
N TRP A 71 0.27 -27.77 -4.21
CA TRP A 71 0.37 -28.06 -2.79
C TRP A 71 0.24 -26.77 -1.99
N ARG A 72 -0.62 -26.79 -0.98
CA ARG A 72 -0.84 -25.68 -0.03
C ARG A 72 0.40 -25.30 0.79
N THR A 73 1.47 -26.10 0.73
CA THR A 73 2.78 -25.80 1.33
C THR A 73 2.68 -25.46 2.82
N GLY A 74 2.10 -26.37 3.59
CA GLY A 74 1.79 -26.18 5.00
C GLY A 74 0.69 -27.12 5.48
N SER A 75 0.23 -26.90 6.72
CA SER A 75 -0.96 -27.57 7.26
C SER A 75 -2.02 -26.63 7.87
N GLY A 76 -3.28 -27.09 7.96
CA GLY A 76 -4.44 -26.28 8.36
C GLY A 76 -4.72 -25.06 7.45
N LYS A 77 -4.70 -23.86 8.04
CA LYS A 77 -4.88 -22.57 7.37
C LYS A 77 -3.70 -22.26 6.44
N SER A 78 -4.01 -21.62 5.31
CA SER A 78 -3.04 -21.19 4.28
C SER A 78 -1.76 -20.58 4.85
N THR A 79 -0.65 -20.88 4.17
CA THR A 79 0.62 -20.23 4.43
C THR A 79 0.54 -18.80 3.92
N THR A 80 0.68 -17.82 4.82
CA THR A 80 0.50 -16.40 4.52
C THR A 80 1.83 -15.69 4.46
N LEU A 81 2.10 -14.99 3.36
CA LEU A 81 3.16 -13.99 3.24
C LEU A 81 2.56 -12.61 3.54
N VAL A 82 3.22 -11.82 4.38
CA VAL A 82 2.94 -10.39 4.56
C VAL A 82 4.23 -9.61 4.37
N THR A 83 4.21 -8.60 3.50
CA THR A 83 5.36 -7.75 3.23
C THR A 83 4.98 -6.27 3.28
N ASP A 84 5.80 -5.48 3.99
CA ASP A 84 5.66 -4.02 4.09
C ASP A 84 6.25 -3.26 2.90
N ALA A 85 6.87 -3.98 1.97
CA ALA A 85 7.48 -3.43 0.76
C ALA A 85 7.07 -4.23 -0.48
N ASP A 86 7.16 -3.55 -1.63
CA ASP A 86 7.16 -4.22 -2.92
C ASP A 86 8.42 -5.09 -3.00
N LEU A 87 8.29 -6.31 -3.49
CA LEU A 87 9.38 -7.28 -3.60
C LEU A 87 9.60 -7.63 -5.08
N GLU A 88 10.85 -7.86 -5.45
CA GLU A 88 11.22 -8.60 -6.66
C GLU A 88 11.57 -10.02 -6.22
N ILE A 89 10.80 -11.03 -6.63
CA ILE A 89 11.04 -12.44 -6.30
C ILE A 89 11.24 -13.21 -7.61
N GLY A 90 12.45 -13.73 -7.84
CA GLY A 90 12.80 -14.46 -9.07
C GLY A 90 12.41 -13.72 -10.36
N GLY A 91 12.59 -12.39 -10.39
CA GLY A 91 12.26 -11.52 -11.53
C GLY A 91 10.80 -11.06 -11.62
N MET A 92 9.93 -11.49 -10.70
CA MET A 92 8.52 -11.06 -10.66
C MET A 92 8.32 -9.97 -9.60
N GLU A 93 7.54 -8.95 -9.94
CA GLU A 93 7.14 -7.91 -9.00
C GLU A 93 5.94 -8.34 -8.15
N ILE A 94 6.12 -8.29 -6.83
CA ILE A 94 5.10 -8.61 -5.82
C ILE A 94 4.85 -7.34 -5.00
N PRO A 95 3.76 -6.61 -5.23
CA PRO A 95 3.46 -5.40 -4.47
C PRO A 95 3.35 -5.68 -2.97
N ARG A 96 3.59 -4.66 -2.13
CA ARG A 96 3.38 -4.75 -0.68
C ARG A 96 1.96 -5.22 -0.36
N GLY A 97 1.81 -6.06 0.66
CA GLY A 97 0.51 -6.62 1.02
C GLY A 97 0.58 -8.03 1.60
N GLY A 98 -0.60 -8.64 1.74
CA GLY A 98 -0.78 -10.00 2.21
C GLY A 98 -1.15 -10.95 1.07
N TYR A 99 -0.53 -12.14 1.06
CA TYR A 99 -0.71 -13.17 0.03
C TYR A 99 -0.77 -14.55 0.66
N SER A 100 -1.35 -15.51 -0.05
CA SER A 100 -1.16 -16.94 0.26
C SER A 100 -0.06 -17.53 -0.61
N LEU A 101 0.75 -18.41 -0.04
CA LEU A 101 1.79 -19.16 -0.75
C LEU A 101 1.33 -20.59 -1.02
N TYR A 102 1.52 -21.03 -2.25
CA TYR A 102 1.37 -22.42 -2.69
C TYR A 102 2.67 -22.84 -3.38
N THR A 103 2.84 -24.13 -3.61
CA THR A 103 3.92 -24.66 -4.44
C THR A 103 3.38 -25.65 -5.45
N PHE A 104 4.10 -25.82 -6.55
CA PHE A 104 3.90 -26.91 -7.50
C PHE A 104 5.16 -27.79 -7.47
N PRO A 105 5.16 -28.88 -6.69
CA PRO A 105 6.31 -29.76 -6.56
C PRO A 105 6.40 -30.70 -7.76
N THR A 106 7.60 -30.92 -8.28
CA THR A 106 7.93 -32.07 -9.15
C THR A 106 9.13 -32.81 -8.56
N GLU A 107 9.50 -33.94 -9.16
CA GLU A 107 10.71 -34.68 -8.77
C GLU A 107 11.98 -33.84 -8.96
N GLY A 108 12.08 -33.06 -10.05
CA GLY A 108 13.26 -32.25 -10.35
C GLY A 108 13.21 -30.82 -9.83
N GLN A 109 12.06 -30.15 -9.96
CA GLN A 109 11.94 -28.70 -9.78
C GLN A 109 10.67 -28.33 -9.01
N TRP A 110 10.73 -27.26 -8.23
CA TRP A 110 9.56 -26.70 -7.55
C TRP A 110 9.25 -25.32 -8.13
N LYS A 111 7.98 -24.94 -8.13
CA LYS A 111 7.56 -23.56 -8.34
C LYS A 111 6.90 -23.04 -7.09
N LEU A 112 7.31 -21.86 -6.62
CA LEU A 112 6.55 -21.07 -5.66
C LEU A 112 5.42 -20.35 -6.39
N ILE A 113 4.25 -20.28 -5.78
CA ILE A 113 3.09 -19.58 -6.31
C ILE A 113 2.65 -18.55 -5.27
N VAL A 114 2.62 -17.28 -5.68
CA VAL A 114 2.10 -16.18 -4.86
C VAL A 114 0.69 -15.89 -5.33
N ASN A 115 -0.30 -16.07 -4.45
CA ASN A 115 -1.71 -15.95 -4.78
C ASN A 115 -2.37 -14.82 -3.97
N LYS A 116 -3.22 -14.02 -4.62
CA LYS A 116 -3.89 -12.84 -4.05
C LYS A 116 -4.99 -13.19 -3.05
N GLN A 117 -5.48 -14.43 -3.03
CA GLN A 117 -6.41 -14.86 -2.00
C GLN A 117 -5.71 -14.88 -0.64
N THR A 118 -6.42 -14.47 0.40
CA THR A 118 -5.93 -14.52 1.79
C THR A 118 -6.93 -15.27 2.68
N GLY A 119 -6.46 -15.78 3.81
CA GLY A 119 -7.32 -16.38 4.85
C GLY A 119 -7.94 -17.74 4.54
N GLN A 120 -7.60 -18.36 3.41
CA GLN A 120 -8.17 -19.65 3.00
C GLN A 120 -7.79 -20.78 3.97
N TRP A 121 -8.71 -21.75 4.15
CA TRP A 121 -8.49 -22.95 4.94
C TRP A 121 -8.42 -24.18 4.02
N GLY A 122 -7.60 -25.17 4.38
CA GLY A 122 -7.51 -26.43 3.62
C GLY A 122 -6.83 -26.26 2.25
N THR A 123 -7.52 -26.69 1.19
CA THR A 123 -7.02 -26.78 -0.20
C THR A 123 -7.69 -25.80 -1.17
N ILE A 124 -8.47 -24.84 -0.65
CA ILE A 124 -9.14 -23.84 -1.49
C ILE A 124 -8.10 -23.02 -2.23
N TYR A 125 -8.11 -23.10 -3.56
CA TYR A 125 -7.13 -22.46 -4.44
C TYR A 125 -7.80 -22.05 -5.75
N ASN A 126 -7.66 -20.78 -6.14
CA ASN A 126 -8.10 -20.27 -7.43
C ASN A 126 -6.89 -19.81 -8.27
N PRO A 127 -6.57 -20.49 -9.40
CA PRO A 127 -5.41 -20.12 -10.23
C PRO A 127 -5.54 -18.75 -10.90
N GLN A 128 -6.76 -18.21 -11.08
CA GLN A 128 -6.94 -16.85 -11.62
C GLN A 128 -6.46 -15.76 -10.66
N GLN A 129 -6.23 -16.11 -9.38
CA GLN A 129 -5.72 -15.21 -8.36
C GLN A 129 -4.20 -15.32 -8.20
N ASP A 130 -3.52 -16.16 -8.99
CA ASP A 130 -2.07 -16.22 -8.99
C ASP A 130 -1.49 -14.89 -9.50
N LEU A 131 -0.67 -14.26 -8.66
CA LEU A 131 0.11 -13.09 -9.03
C LEU A 131 1.42 -13.51 -9.73
N ALA A 132 2.05 -14.59 -9.24
CA ALA A 132 3.30 -15.07 -9.80
C ALA A 132 3.47 -16.58 -9.61
N ARG A 133 4.21 -17.21 -10.53
CA ARG A 133 4.70 -18.59 -10.43
C ARG A 133 6.19 -18.59 -10.73
N ILE A 134 7.01 -18.94 -9.74
CA ILE A 134 8.45 -18.68 -9.76
C ILE A 134 9.20 -19.98 -9.52
N THR A 135 10.10 -20.34 -10.43
CA THR A 135 10.96 -21.52 -10.31
C THR A 135 11.93 -21.41 -9.15
N MET A 136 11.91 -22.36 -8.23
CA MET A 136 12.82 -22.45 -7.09
C MET A 136 14.04 -23.32 -7.40
N GLU A 137 15.18 -22.98 -6.81
CA GLU A 137 16.36 -23.84 -6.82
C GLU A 137 16.19 -24.96 -5.80
N LYS A 138 16.32 -26.22 -6.22
CA LYS A 138 16.19 -27.42 -5.38
C LYS A 138 17.57 -28.01 -5.07
N ARG A 139 17.79 -28.36 -3.81
CA ARG A 139 18.97 -29.10 -3.34
C ARG A 139 18.58 -30.21 -2.36
N THR A 140 19.47 -31.19 -2.20
CA THR A 140 19.31 -32.27 -1.22
C THR A 140 20.11 -31.95 0.03
N LEU A 141 19.46 -31.97 1.19
CA LEU A 141 20.08 -31.80 2.50
C LEU A 141 20.82 -33.08 2.91
N SER A 142 21.96 -32.93 3.57
CA SER A 142 22.73 -34.04 4.16
C SER A 142 22.02 -34.66 5.37
N THR A 143 21.37 -33.81 6.18
CA THR A 143 20.57 -34.19 7.35
C THR A 143 19.09 -33.89 7.09
N PRO A 144 18.16 -34.84 7.32
CA PRO A 144 16.74 -34.61 7.11
C PRO A 144 16.17 -33.63 8.14
N MET A 145 15.26 -32.76 7.69
CA MET A 145 14.47 -31.87 8.53
C MET A 145 13.16 -32.55 8.92
N GLU A 146 12.96 -32.85 10.21
CA GLU A 146 11.76 -33.58 10.70
C GLU A 146 10.45 -32.80 10.49
N ARG A 147 10.50 -31.47 10.50
CA ARG A 147 9.33 -30.61 10.37
C ARG A 147 9.49 -29.65 9.20
N LEU A 148 8.40 -29.41 8.48
CA LEU A 148 8.36 -28.37 7.45
C LEU A 148 8.84 -27.06 8.08
N THR A 149 9.83 -26.42 7.47
CA THR A 149 10.43 -25.20 8.02
C THR A 149 10.59 -24.19 6.90
N PHE A 150 10.03 -23.00 7.10
CA PHE A 150 10.30 -21.83 6.27
C PHE A 150 11.40 -21.01 6.92
N VAL A 151 12.33 -20.51 6.11
CA VAL A 151 13.40 -19.62 6.57
C VAL A 151 13.42 -18.38 5.69
N LEU A 152 13.52 -17.21 6.32
CA LEU A 152 13.78 -15.94 5.66
C LEU A 152 15.13 -15.44 6.17
N GLU A 153 16.11 -15.38 5.28
CA GLU A 153 17.47 -14.95 5.61
C GLU A 153 17.80 -13.66 4.88
N ARG A 154 18.56 -12.78 5.52
CA ARG A 154 19.12 -11.60 4.87
C ARG A 154 20.35 -12.00 4.05
N ALA A 155 20.40 -11.56 2.80
CA ALA A 155 21.50 -11.83 1.86
C ALA A 155 22.23 -10.56 1.41
N GLY A 156 21.75 -9.37 1.81
CA GLY A 156 22.36 -8.08 1.50
C GLY A 156 21.61 -6.91 2.14
N ASN A 157 21.91 -5.69 1.70
CA ASN A 157 21.26 -4.48 2.25
C ASN A 157 19.77 -4.38 1.89
N SER A 158 19.42 -4.83 0.69
CA SER A 158 18.07 -4.83 0.14
C SER A 158 17.65 -6.20 -0.40
N SER A 159 18.35 -7.28 -0.02
CA SER A 159 18.08 -8.63 -0.52
C SER A 159 18.02 -9.69 0.58
N GLY A 160 17.27 -10.74 0.30
CA GLY A 160 17.10 -11.90 1.17
C GLY A 160 16.90 -13.19 0.38
N ILE A 161 16.85 -14.31 1.09
CA ILE A 161 16.59 -15.64 0.54
C ILE A 161 15.43 -16.26 1.32
N LEU A 162 14.43 -16.75 0.60
CA LEU A 162 13.38 -17.60 1.12
C LEU A 162 13.79 -19.07 0.92
N LYS A 163 13.76 -19.87 1.98
CA LYS A 163 13.95 -21.33 1.92
C LYS A 163 12.72 -22.06 2.46
N ILE A 164 12.42 -23.20 1.86
CA ILE A 164 11.44 -24.18 2.35
C ILE A 164 12.15 -25.51 2.47
N GLU A 165 12.20 -26.06 3.68
CA GLU A 165 12.98 -27.25 3.99
C GLU A 165 12.11 -28.29 4.70
N TRP A 166 12.11 -29.52 4.19
CA TRP A 166 11.44 -30.65 4.81
C TRP A 166 12.00 -31.98 4.30
N GLU A 167 12.12 -32.97 5.18
CA GLU A 167 12.83 -34.21 4.89
C GLU A 167 14.24 -33.84 4.37
N ARG A 168 14.73 -34.47 3.29
CA ARG A 168 16.00 -34.12 2.67
C ARG A 168 15.87 -33.06 1.56
N THR A 169 14.70 -32.45 1.38
CA THR A 169 14.51 -31.44 0.33
C THR A 169 14.66 -30.03 0.89
N SER A 170 15.46 -29.21 0.21
CA SER A 170 15.52 -27.76 0.43
C SER A 170 15.29 -27.07 -0.91
N VAL A 171 14.31 -26.16 -0.95
CA VAL A 171 14.05 -25.30 -2.11
C VAL A 171 14.21 -23.85 -1.72
N SER A 172 14.81 -23.05 -2.58
CA SER A 172 15.11 -21.66 -2.26
C SER A 172 14.88 -20.69 -3.41
N LEU A 173 14.65 -19.43 -3.04
CA LEU A 173 14.46 -18.31 -3.95
C LEU A 173 15.07 -17.03 -3.38
N PRO A 174 15.90 -16.31 -4.15
CA PRO A 174 16.30 -14.96 -3.77
C PRO A 174 15.13 -14.00 -3.96
N PHE A 175 15.08 -12.99 -3.10
CA PHE A 175 14.20 -11.84 -3.26
C PHE A 175 14.94 -10.53 -2.96
N LYS A 176 14.43 -9.44 -3.50
CA LYS A 176 14.88 -8.09 -3.20
C LYS A 176 13.71 -7.26 -2.69
N VAL A 177 13.98 -6.39 -1.73
CA VAL A 177 13.09 -5.29 -1.38
C VAL A 177 13.24 -4.24 -2.49
N SER A 178 12.19 -4.07 -3.28
CA SER A 178 12.16 -3.04 -4.30
C SER A 178 12.20 -1.66 -3.63
N PRO A 179 12.97 -0.70 -4.19
CA PRO A 179 12.92 0.67 -3.71
C PRO A 179 11.47 1.18 -3.84
N VAL A 180 10.99 1.91 -2.83
CA VAL A 180 9.67 2.54 -2.87
C VAL A 180 9.51 3.26 -4.20
N PRO A 181 8.44 3.01 -4.98
CA PRO A 181 8.25 3.68 -6.26
C PRO A 181 8.24 5.20 -6.00
N VAL A 182 9.27 5.89 -6.47
CA VAL A 182 9.38 7.34 -6.32
C VAL A 182 8.31 7.95 -7.22
N VAL A 183 7.13 8.21 -6.66
CA VAL A 183 6.07 8.95 -7.35
C VAL A 183 6.72 10.20 -7.94
N ALA A 184 6.68 10.34 -9.28
CA ALA A 184 7.47 11.37 -9.96
C ALA A 184 7.05 12.79 -9.54
N SER A 185 5.83 12.92 -9.04
CA SER A 185 5.25 14.16 -8.54
C SER A 185 4.19 13.86 -7.48
N PRO A 186 4.56 13.49 -6.24
CA PRO A 186 3.58 13.28 -5.18
C PRO A 186 2.81 14.58 -4.92
N ARG A 187 1.60 14.42 -4.39
CA ARG A 187 0.78 15.54 -3.95
C ARG A 187 1.37 16.12 -2.67
N ASP A 188 1.30 17.44 -2.55
CA ASP A 188 1.68 18.18 -1.37
C ASP A 188 0.69 19.35 -1.18
N SER A 189 0.64 19.88 0.03
CA SER A 189 -0.30 20.94 0.40
C SER A 189 0.26 21.84 1.49
N SER A 190 -0.17 23.09 1.50
CA SER A 190 0.13 24.03 2.57
C SER A 190 -1.15 24.75 2.97
N THR A 191 -1.39 24.85 4.28
CA THR A 191 -2.55 25.54 4.84
C THR A 191 -2.09 26.50 5.92
N VAL A 192 -2.71 27.67 5.96
CA VAL A 192 -2.60 28.62 7.09
C VAL A 192 -4.00 28.99 7.57
N LEU A 193 -4.09 29.28 8.87
CA LEU A 193 -5.28 29.86 9.49
C LEU A 193 -5.02 31.35 9.72
N LEU A 194 -5.90 32.21 9.20
CA LEU A 194 -5.88 33.66 9.39
C LEU A 194 -7.26 34.10 9.82
N GLY A 195 -7.39 34.87 10.90
CA GLY A 195 -8.67 35.39 11.38
C GLY A 195 -9.77 34.32 11.53
N GLY A 196 -9.41 33.09 11.90
CA GLY A 196 -10.35 31.97 12.03
C GLY A 196 -10.77 31.29 10.71
N THR A 197 -10.25 31.73 9.56
CA THR A 197 -10.50 31.12 8.24
C THR A 197 -9.26 30.42 7.70
N SER A 198 -9.44 29.43 6.82
CA SER A 198 -8.33 28.71 6.20
C SER A 198 -8.01 29.23 4.80
N VAL A 199 -6.72 29.29 4.50
CA VAL A 199 -6.21 29.43 3.13
C VAL A 199 -5.33 28.22 2.86
N THR A 200 -5.63 27.50 1.78
CA THR A 200 -4.99 26.22 1.44
C THR A 200 -4.55 26.22 -0.02
N VAL A 201 -3.39 25.63 -0.28
CA VAL A 201 -2.92 25.28 -1.62
C VAL A 201 -2.64 23.78 -1.70
N ASN A 202 -3.14 23.11 -2.73
CA ASN A 202 -2.86 21.69 -3.01
C ASN A 202 -2.23 21.57 -4.40
N TYR A 203 -1.12 20.85 -4.52
CA TYR A 203 -0.33 20.83 -5.74
C TYR A 203 0.43 19.52 -5.94
N GLY A 204 0.83 19.23 -7.17
CA GLY A 204 1.82 18.19 -7.44
C GLY A 204 3.21 18.76 -7.31
N SER A 205 4.09 18.10 -6.55
CA SER A 205 5.47 18.52 -6.30
C SER A 205 6.46 17.72 -7.18
N PRO A 206 6.74 18.13 -8.43
CA PRO A 206 7.74 17.46 -9.27
C PRO A 206 9.17 17.66 -8.74
N SER A 207 10.04 16.67 -9.00
CA SER A 207 11.50 16.75 -8.73
C SER A 207 12.27 17.18 -9.98
N ALA A 208 13.39 17.90 -9.82
CA ALA A 208 14.17 18.40 -10.94
C ALA A 208 14.83 17.25 -11.72
N ARG A 209 15.44 16.28 -11.02
CA ARG A 209 16.09 15.08 -11.57
C ARG A 209 17.08 15.41 -12.69
N GLY A 210 17.90 16.44 -12.49
CA GLY A 210 18.89 16.90 -13.48
C GLY A 210 18.31 17.53 -14.75
N ARG A 211 16.98 17.70 -14.86
CA ARG A 211 16.35 18.35 -16.00
C ARG A 211 16.52 19.87 -15.92
N LYS A 212 16.55 20.53 -17.07
CA LYS A 212 16.45 21.99 -17.14
C LYS A 212 15.05 22.45 -16.72
N ILE A 213 14.92 23.09 -15.56
CA ILE A 213 13.62 23.56 -15.05
C ILE A 213 13.26 24.93 -15.61
N MET A 214 14.03 25.96 -15.31
CA MET A 214 13.75 27.33 -15.80
C MET A 214 14.03 27.45 -17.30
N GLY A 215 12.99 27.79 -18.08
CA GLY A 215 13.06 27.81 -19.55
C GLY A 215 13.04 26.42 -20.19
N GLY A 216 12.80 25.36 -19.41
CA GLY A 216 12.54 23.99 -19.87
C GLY A 216 11.18 23.52 -19.37
N VAL A 217 11.14 22.83 -18.23
CA VAL A 217 9.87 22.40 -17.57
C VAL A 217 8.95 23.58 -17.24
N VAL A 218 9.53 24.71 -16.85
CA VAL A 218 8.84 25.98 -16.65
C VAL A 218 9.09 26.86 -17.89
N PRO A 219 8.15 26.91 -18.84
CA PRO A 219 8.35 27.61 -20.10
C PRO A 219 8.24 29.13 -19.92
N TYR A 220 9.16 29.89 -20.53
CA TYR A 220 9.03 31.34 -20.60
C TYR A 220 7.99 31.77 -21.63
N ASN A 221 7.27 32.84 -21.31
CA ASN A 221 6.24 33.49 -22.11
C ASN A 221 5.05 32.57 -22.48
N ARG A 222 4.83 31.49 -21.71
CA ARG A 222 3.69 30.59 -21.84
C ARG A 222 3.09 30.31 -20.49
N VAL A 223 1.78 30.11 -20.43
CA VAL A 223 1.12 29.72 -19.19
C VAL A 223 1.65 28.36 -18.74
N TRP A 224 2.10 28.29 -17.50
CA TRP A 224 2.59 27.09 -16.85
C TRP A 224 1.59 26.68 -15.76
N ARG A 225 1.36 25.37 -15.64
CA ARG A 225 0.43 24.75 -14.68
C ARG A 225 0.79 24.90 -13.21
N THR A 226 1.98 25.43 -12.90
CA THR A 226 2.46 25.65 -11.52
C THR A 226 2.31 24.40 -10.64
N GLY A 227 2.88 23.28 -11.09
CA GLY A 227 2.67 21.97 -10.48
C GLY A 227 2.89 20.83 -11.48
N ALA A 228 2.40 19.64 -11.13
CA ALA A 228 2.40 18.47 -12.01
C ALA A 228 1.15 17.61 -11.81
N ASN A 229 0.78 16.88 -12.87
CA ASN A 229 -0.41 16.02 -12.94
C ASN A 229 -1.72 16.81 -12.73
N GLU A 230 -2.42 16.54 -11.63
CA GLU A 230 -3.65 17.23 -11.23
C GLU A 230 -3.43 18.72 -11.02
N THR A 231 -4.46 19.51 -11.31
CA THR A 231 -4.48 20.96 -11.17
C THR A 231 -4.04 21.42 -9.77
N THR A 232 -3.20 22.44 -9.73
CA THR A 232 -2.89 23.14 -8.47
C THR A 232 -4.08 23.97 -8.05
N THR A 233 -4.64 23.68 -6.88
CA THR A 233 -5.82 24.37 -6.35
C THR A 233 -5.45 25.31 -5.22
N PHE A 234 -6.15 26.45 -5.16
CA PHE A 234 -6.05 27.44 -4.10
C PHE A 234 -7.45 27.69 -3.54
N THR A 235 -7.63 27.40 -2.26
CA THR A 235 -8.91 27.54 -1.56
C THR A 235 -8.75 28.58 -0.47
N THR A 236 -9.68 29.53 -0.41
CA THR A 236 -9.76 30.49 0.69
C THR A 236 -11.16 30.48 1.29
N GLY A 237 -11.23 30.44 2.61
CA GLY A 237 -12.49 30.45 3.37
C GLY A 237 -13.10 31.84 3.55
N SER A 238 -12.36 32.91 3.20
CA SER A 238 -12.82 34.31 3.21
C SER A 238 -12.30 35.06 1.98
N ASP A 239 -12.86 36.24 1.72
CA ASP A 239 -12.34 37.14 0.69
C ASP A 239 -10.91 37.58 1.04
N LEU A 240 -10.00 37.52 0.06
CA LEU A 240 -8.61 37.93 0.20
C LEU A 240 -8.29 39.12 -0.70
N SER A 241 -7.39 39.99 -0.24
CA SER A 241 -6.58 40.82 -1.13
C SER A 241 -5.28 40.07 -1.42
N LEU A 242 -5.01 39.71 -2.67
CA LEU A 242 -3.82 38.97 -3.11
C LEU A 242 -3.09 39.81 -4.17
N GLY A 243 -1.95 40.41 -3.82
CA GLY A 243 -1.24 41.31 -4.72
C GLY A 243 -2.09 42.44 -5.30
N GLY A 244 -3.03 42.97 -4.52
CA GLY A 244 -3.96 44.04 -4.90
C GLY A 244 -5.23 43.58 -5.61
N ALA A 245 -5.35 42.31 -6.01
CA ALA A 245 -6.59 41.76 -6.55
C ALA A 245 -7.48 41.21 -5.44
N ILE A 246 -8.79 41.47 -5.52
CA ILE A 246 -9.76 40.86 -4.61
C ILE A 246 -10.12 39.46 -5.12
N ILE A 247 -9.86 38.46 -4.28
CA ILE A 247 -10.17 37.06 -4.52
C ILE A 247 -11.31 36.66 -3.57
N PRO A 248 -12.54 36.51 -4.07
CA PRO A 248 -13.66 36.09 -3.22
C PRO A 248 -13.42 34.72 -2.59
N LYS A 249 -14.08 34.43 -1.47
CA LYS A 249 -14.15 33.09 -0.89
C LYS A 249 -14.45 32.04 -1.98
N GLY A 250 -13.68 30.95 -2.00
CA GLY A 250 -13.87 29.88 -2.98
C GLY A 250 -12.64 29.04 -3.24
N THR A 251 -12.74 28.15 -4.23
CA THR A 251 -11.62 27.35 -4.74
C THR A 251 -11.34 27.73 -6.18
N TYR A 252 -10.06 27.88 -6.50
CA TYR A 252 -9.55 28.33 -7.78
C TYR A 252 -8.43 27.40 -8.26
N SER A 253 -8.16 27.40 -9.56
CA SER A 253 -6.92 26.85 -10.09
C SER A 253 -5.85 27.94 -10.17
N LEU A 254 -4.60 27.55 -9.93
CA LEU A 254 -3.44 28.44 -10.06
C LEU A 254 -2.61 28.08 -11.29
N TYR A 255 -2.26 29.10 -12.07
CA TYR A 255 -1.26 29.03 -13.12
C TYR A 255 -0.25 30.14 -12.94
N THR A 256 0.87 30.07 -13.64
CA THR A 256 1.84 31.16 -13.71
C THR A 256 2.13 31.50 -15.17
N LEU A 257 2.45 32.76 -15.43
CA LEU A 257 3.01 33.19 -16.71
C LEU A 257 4.45 33.61 -16.46
N PRO A 258 5.42 32.72 -16.68
CA PRO A 258 6.84 33.00 -16.48
C PRO A 258 7.37 33.91 -17.58
N SER A 259 8.29 34.80 -17.23
CA SER A 259 9.17 35.44 -18.21
C SER A 259 10.59 35.55 -17.64
N LYS A 260 11.56 35.98 -18.45
CA LYS A 260 12.93 36.19 -17.95
C LYS A 260 12.98 37.24 -16.82
N SER A 261 12.17 38.30 -16.92
CA SER A 261 12.20 39.47 -16.03
C SER A 261 10.95 39.66 -15.17
N SER A 262 9.78 39.14 -15.56
CA SER A 262 8.50 39.37 -14.90
C SER A 262 7.70 38.08 -14.83
N TRP A 263 7.12 37.80 -13.66
CA TRP A 263 6.29 36.62 -13.45
C TRP A 263 4.92 37.07 -12.98
N GLN A 264 3.87 36.42 -13.49
CA GLN A 264 2.52 36.62 -13.02
C GLN A 264 1.96 35.33 -12.46
N LEU A 265 1.25 35.43 -11.33
CA LEU A 265 0.32 34.40 -10.87
C LEU A 265 -1.03 34.66 -11.52
N ILE A 266 -1.67 33.60 -12.02
CA ILE A 266 -3.00 33.63 -12.61
C ILE A 266 -3.92 32.84 -11.68
N ILE A 267 -4.99 33.48 -11.24
CA ILE A 267 -6.07 32.86 -10.47
C ILE A 267 -7.22 32.62 -11.44
N ASN A 268 -7.60 31.36 -11.64
CA ASN A 268 -8.60 30.99 -12.64
C ASN A 268 -9.79 30.26 -11.99
N LYS A 269 -11.01 30.62 -12.39
CA LYS A 269 -12.26 30.11 -11.81
C LYS A 269 -12.60 28.68 -12.24
N LYS A 270 -12.01 28.18 -13.33
CA LYS A 270 -12.23 26.81 -13.82
C LYS A 270 -11.19 25.88 -13.20
N ILE A 271 -11.65 24.76 -12.65
CA ILE A 271 -10.78 23.71 -12.10
C ILE A 271 -10.92 22.47 -12.99
N PRO A 272 -10.05 22.31 -14.01
CA PRO A 272 -10.00 21.07 -14.77
C PRO A 272 -9.37 19.94 -13.94
N GLN A 273 -9.58 18.70 -14.36
CA GLN A 273 -8.96 17.54 -13.72
C GLN A 273 -7.43 17.55 -13.92
N SER A 274 -6.96 17.96 -15.10
CA SER A 274 -5.55 18.07 -15.45
C SER A 274 -5.09 19.52 -15.45
N GLY A 275 -3.93 19.79 -14.84
CA GLY A 275 -3.34 21.14 -14.88
C GLY A 275 -2.85 21.57 -16.27
N LEU A 276 -2.91 20.71 -17.29
CA LEU A 276 -2.57 21.07 -18.68
C LEU A 276 -3.70 21.80 -19.40
N GLU A 277 -4.93 21.70 -18.90
CA GLU A 277 -6.05 22.42 -19.48
C GLU A 277 -6.10 23.84 -18.92
N TYR A 278 -6.03 24.85 -19.79
CA TYR A 278 -6.08 26.24 -19.38
C TYR A 278 -6.99 27.05 -20.30
N TYR A 279 -7.87 27.85 -19.69
CA TYR A 279 -8.88 28.62 -20.39
C TYR A 279 -8.90 30.06 -19.90
N LYS A 280 -8.27 30.96 -20.66
CA LYS A 280 -8.08 32.38 -20.31
C LYS A 280 -9.37 33.13 -19.96
N LYS A 281 -10.51 32.76 -20.57
CA LYS A 281 -11.82 33.36 -20.30
C LYS A 281 -12.31 33.22 -18.85
N TYR A 282 -11.71 32.31 -18.07
CA TYR A 282 -12.04 32.10 -16.66
C TYR A 282 -11.00 32.72 -15.71
N ASP A 283 -10.01 33.48 -16.21
CA ASP A 283 -9.09 34.21 -15.35
C ASP A 283 -9.87 35.21 -14.48
N LEU A 284 -9.79 35.05 -13.16
CA LEU A 284 -10.30 36.01 -12.20
C LEU A 284 -9.33 37.18 -12.05
N ALA A 285 -8.03 36.88 -11.94
CA ALA A 285 -7.00 37.88 -11.72
C ALA A 285 -5.64 37.41 -12.25
N ARG A 286 -4.81 38.38 -12.62
CA ARG A 286 -3.37 38.20 -12.90
C ARG A 286 -2.59 39.19 -12.07
N VAL A 287 -1.70 38.68 -11.22
CA VAL A 287 -0.99 39.48 -10.22
C VAL A 287 0.50 39.25 -10.33
N LYS A 288 1.30 40.31 -10.16
CA LYS A 288 2.76 40.24 -10.33
C LYS A 288 3.39 39.52 -9.14
N LEU A 289 4.25 38.54 -9.42
CA LEU A 289 5.05 37.84 -8.43
C LEU A 289 6.40 38.55 -8.25
N LYS A 290 6.87 38.63 -7.01
CA LYS A 290 8.24 39.06 -6.70
C LYS A 290 9.19 37.89 -6.88
N LYS A 291 10.14 37.99 -7.82
CA LYS A 291 11.15 36.98 -8.09
C LYS A 291 12.43 37.24 -7.30
N GLN A 292 12.99 36.19 -6.70
CA GLN A 292 14.28 36.20 -6.02
C GLN A 292 15.07 34.93 -6.38
N ALA A 293 16.40 35.01 -6.32
CA ALA A 293 17.28 33.86 -6.44
C ALA A 293 17.48 33.21 -5.06
N LEU A 294 17.46 31.88 -5.00
CA LEU A 294 17.82 31.13 -3.79
C LEU A 294 19.32 30.86 -3.75
N SER A 295 19.87 30.83 -2.53
CA SER A 295 21.29 30.54 -2.28
C SER A 295 21.65 29.08 -2.57
N SER A 296 20.72 28.15 -2.34
CA SER A 296 20.83 26.73 -2.68
C SER A 296 19.65 26.27 -3.54
N PRO A 297 19.88 25.37 -4.51
CA PRO A 297 18.80 24.86 -5.35
C PRO A 297 17.87 23.92 -4.57
N LEU A 298 16.56 24.07 -4.77
CA LEU A 298 15.57 23.09 -4.31
C LEU A 298 15.37 22.00 -5.36
N GLU A 299 15.54 20.74 -4.97
CA GLU A 299 15.30 19.58 -5.86
C GLU A 299 13.82 19.45 -6.23
N ARG A 300 12.91 19.84 -5.35
CA ARG A 300 11.46 19.70 -5.55
C ARG A 300 10.78 21.05 -5.62
N LEU A 301 9.74 21.16 -6.44
CA LEU A 301 8.84 22.31 -6.40
C LEU A 301 8.16 22.34 -5.03
N THR A 302 8.22 23.49 -4.37
CA THR A 302 7.50 23.78 -3.14
C THR A 302 6.54 24.95 -3.35
N ILE A 303 5.34 24.82 -2.79
CA ILE A 303 4.36 25.91 -2.68
C ILE A 303 3.93 26.01 -1.23
N THR A 304 4.26 27.11 -0.58
CA THR A 304 4.07 27.30 0.86
C THR A 304 3.29 28.58 1.14
N LEU A 305 2.34 28.48 2.06
CA LEU A 305 1.67 29.61 2.68
C LEU A 305 2.34 29.88 4.02
N LYS A 306 2.70 31.14 4.28
CA LYS A 306 3.26 31.57 5.57
C LYS A 306 2.42 32.70 6.12
N SER A 307 1.91 32.57 7.34
CA SER A 307 1.31 33.70 8.06
C SER A 307 2.39 34.72 8.40
N THR A 308 2.09 36.00 8.17
CA THR A 308 2.91 37.14 8.59
C THR A 308 2.33 37.79 9.85
N ASN A 309 1.00 37.76 10.01
CA ASN A 309 0.29 38.07 11.25
C ASN A 309 -1.09 37.38 11.23
N SER A 310 -1.97 37.72 12.17
CA SER A 310 -3.30 37.12 12.31
C SER A 310 -4.23 37.28 11.10
N HIS A 311 -4.00 38.26 10.22
CA HIS A 311 -4.88 38.56 9.08
C HIS A 311 -4.15 38.60 7.74
N SER A 312 -2.84 38.32 7.71
CA SER A 312 -2.03 38.37 6.50
C SER A 312 -1.02 37.24 6.41
N GLY A 313 -0.61 36.96 5.18
CA GLY A 313 0.41 35.98 4.88
C GLY A 313 1.09 36.24 3.55
N SER A 314 1.91 35.28 3.14
CA SER A 314 2.56 35.26 1.83
C SER A 314 2.50 33.88 1.22
N LEU A 315 2.20 33.83 -0.07
CA LEU A 315 2.34 32.65 -0.91
C LEU A 315 3.75 32.64 -1.49
N LEU A 316 4.45 31.53 -1.32
CA LEU A 316 5.80 31.29 -1.82
C LEU A 316 5.77 30.09 -2.78
N ILE A 317 6.30 30.26 -3.99
CA ILE A 317 6.52 29.18 -4.97
C ILE A 317 8.03 29.12 -5.21
N ALA A 318 8.66 27.97 -4.98
CA ALA A 318 10.10 27.84 -5.14
C ALA A 318 10.50 26.52 -5.81
N TRP A 319 11.47 26.58 -6.73
CA TRP A 319 12.06 25.41 -7.38
C TRP A 319 13.43 25.75 -7.97
N GLU A 320 14.38 24.82 -7.87
CA GLU A 320 15.80 25.07 -8.13
C GLU A 320 16.26 26.35 -7.41
N LYS A 321 16.89 27.29 -8.13
CA LYS A 321 17.39 28.55 -7.60
C LYS A 321 16.38 29.70 -7.71
N THR A 322 15.12 29.45 -8.05
CA THR A 322 14.12 30.51 -8.21
C THR A 322 13.09 30.44 -7.09
N SER A 323 12.81 31.60 -6.50
CA SER A 323 11.73 31.82 -5.55
C SER A 323 10.82 32.93 -6.04
N LEU A 324 9.51 32.72 -5.92
CA LEU A 324 8.46 33.66 -6.29
C LEU A 324 7.57 33.89 -5.09
N SER A 325 7.29 35.14 -4.74
CA SER A 325 6.44 35.47 -3.60
C SER A 325 5.39 36.52 -3.92
N ILE A 326 4.28 36.45 -3.18
CA ILE A 326 3.21 37.45 -3.21
C ILE A 326 2.51 37.52 -1.86
N PRO A 327 2.31 38.72 -1.30
CA PRO A 327 1.57 38.89 -0.06
C PRO A 327 0.06 38.76 -0.29
N PHE A 328 -0.65 38.33 0.75
CA PHE A 328 -2.09 38.37 0.83
C PHE A 328 -2.59 38.77 2.22
N SER A 329 -3.78 39.34 2.29
CA SER A 329 -4.49 39.63 3.54
C SER A 329 -5.97 39.28 3.44
N LEU A 330 -6.61 39.05 4.58
CA LEU A 330 -8.07 39.03 4.65
C LEU A 330 -8.61 40.40 4.24
N LYS A 331 -9.63 40.42 3.39
CA LYS A 331 -10.28 41.67 2.99
C LYS A 331 -10.97 42.30 4.20
N GLY A 332 -10.73 43.59 4.45
CA GLY A 332 -11.32 44.35 5.56
C GLY A 332 -10.42 44.54 6.79
N PHE A 333 -9.18 44.08 6.71
CA PHE A 333 -8.09 44.29 7.68
C PHE A 333 -6.82 44.75 6.95
#